data_AF-A0A8J2T6H6-F1
#
_entry.id   AF-A0A8J2T6H6-F1
#
_cell.length_a   1.000
_cell.length_b   1.000
_cell.length_c   1.000
_cell.angle_alpha   90.00
_cell.angle_beta   90.00
_cell.angle_gamma   90.00
#
_symmetry.space_group_name_H-M   'P 1'
#
loop_
_entity.id
_entity.type
_entity.pdbx_description
1 polymer ?
#
loop_
_entity_poly.entity_id
_entity_poly.type
_entity_poly.pdbx_seq_one_letter_code
_entity_poly.pdbx_strand_id
1 'polypeptide(L)'
;MSQTNGIATLLKAEREAHEIVSQARKCRQDKLKQAKTDAAGEIDAYKKQKDQELQEFENKNAGGVGALEKDAESQVQGTLTDIKKLGAKKQNEVAKLLVDAVIKPSGEKHINAA
;
A
#
# COMPACT_ATOMS: atom_id res chain seq x y z
N MET A 1 -41.55 65.20 -35.57
CA MET A 1 -40.10 64.97 -35.33
C MET A 1 -39.78 64.26 -34.01
N SER A 2 -40.60 64.33 -32.95
CA SER A 2 -40.28 63.70 -31.64
C SER A 2 -40.51 62.17 -31.57
N GLN A 3 -41.54 61.65 -32.24
CA GLN A 3 -41.92 60.23 -32.25
C GLN A 3 -40.82 59.28 -32.78
N THR A 4 -40.13 59.65 -33.86
CA THR A 4 -39.10 58.81 -34.50
C THR A 4 -37.81 58.68 -33.68
N ASN A 5 -37.45 59.70 -32.89
CA ASN A 5 -36.26 59.66 -32.01
C ASN A 5 -36.46 58.77 -30.77
N GLY A 6 -37.70 58.70 -30.25
CA GLY A 6 -38.05 57.82 -29.12
C GLY A 6 -37.93 56.34 -29.49
N ILE A 7 -38.44 55.97 -30.67
CA ILE A 7 -38.38 54.58 -31.18
C ILE A 7 -36.92 54.13 -31.40
N ALA A 8 -36.07 54.99 -31.97
CA ALA A 8 -34.66 54.66 -32.17
C ALA A 8 -33.91 54.42 -30.84
N THR A 9 -34.25 55.18 -29.80
CA THR A 9 -33.68 55.00 -28.45
C THR A 9 -34.11 53.67 -27.83
N LEU A 10 -35.40 53.32 -27.96
CA LEU A 10 -35.92 52.03 -27.46
C LEU A 10 -35.29 50.84 -28.19
N LEU A 11 -35.15 50.89 -29.52
CA LEU A 11 -34.50 49.84 -30.31
C LEU A 11 -33.01 49.67 -29.96
N LYS A 12 -32.34 50.76 -29.57
CA LYS A 12 -30.95 50.71 -29.10
C LYS A 12 -30.88 50.03 -27.72
N ALA A 13 -31.75 50.41 -26.80
CA ALA A 13 -31.85 49.79 -25.49
C ALA A 13 -32.20 48.28 -25.58
N GLU A 14 -33.06 47.90 -26.52
CA GLU A 14 -33.41 46.50 -26.78
C GLU A 14 -32.20 45.67 -27.24
N ARG A 15 -31.38 46.24 -28.15
CA ARG A 15 -30.14 45.59 -28.60
C ARG A 15 -29.13 45.43 -27.47
N GLU A 16 -28.92 46.49 -26.68
CA GLU A 16 -28.02 46.45 -25.52
C GLU A 16 -28.48 45.42 -24.48
N ALA A 17 -29.78 45.37 -24.16
CA ALA A 17 -30.34 44.37 -23.27
C ALA A 17 -30.16 42.94 -23.81
N HIS A 18 -30.42 42.72 -25.10
CA HIS A 18 -30.24 41.42 -25.73
C HIS A 18 -28.77 40.98 -25.71
N GLU A 19 -27.84 41.91 -25.93
CA GLU A 19 -26.40 41.66 -25.88
C GLU A 19 -25.94 41.29 -24.48
N ILE A 20 -26.40 42.00 -23.44
CA ILE A 20 -26.13 41.66 -22.03
C ILE A 20 -26.59 40.24 -21.71
N VAL A 21 -27.81 39.87 -22.12
CA VAL A 21 -28.35 38.52 -21.88
C VAL A 21 -27.56 37.46 -22.64
N SER A 22 -27.17 37.73 -23.89
CA SER A 22 -26.35 36.83 -24.70
C SER A 22 -24.98 36.58 -24.07
N GLN A 23 -24.30 37.64 -23.64
CA GLN A 23 -23.01 37.57 -22.94
C GLN A 23 -23.13 36.77 -21.63
N ALA A 24 -24.19 37.00 -20.84
CA ALA A 24 -24.45 36.24 -19.62
C ALA A 24 -24.66 34.74 -19.89
N ARG A 25 -25.40 34.39 -20.94
CA ARG A 25 -25.60 32.98 -21.36
C ARG A 25 -24.29 32.33 -21.79
N LYS A 26 -23.47 33.04 -22.57
CA LYS A 26 -22.15 32.56 -23.02
C LYS A 26 -21.21 32.34 -21.83
N CYS A 27 -21.11 33.31 -20.92
CA CYS A 27 -20.34 33.19 -19.68
C CYS A 27 -20.79 31.98 -18.84
N ARG A 28 -22.11 31.75 -18.72
CA ARG A 28 -22.63 30.55 -18.04
C ARG A 28 -22.17 29.26 -18.72
N GLN A 29 -22.24 29.20 -20.04
CA GLN A 29 -21.83 28.01 -20.80
C GLN A 29 -20.32 27.77 -20.67
N ASP A 30 -19.51 28.81 -20.71
CA ASP A 30 -18.06 28.72 -20.56
C ASP A 30 -17.67 28.29 -19.15
N LYS A 31 -18.30 28.82 -18.10
CA LYS A 31 -18.12 28.35 -16.72
C LYS A 31 -18.47 26.88 -16.54
N LEU A 32 -19.55 26.40 -17.17
CA LEU A 32 -19.93 24.99 -17.12
C LEU A 32 -18.91 24.08 -17.83
N LYS A 33 -18.32 24.55 -18.94
CA LYS A 33 -17.25 23.81 -19.62
C LYS A 33 -15.99 23.80 -18.78
N GLN A 34 -15.59 24.95 -18.25
CA GLN A 34 -14.41 25.10 -17.42
C GLN A 34 -14.50 24.19 -16.18
N ALA A 35 -15.63 24.19 -15.47
CA ALA A 35 -15.84 23.30 -14.32
C ALA A 35 -15.66 21.81 -14.66
N LYS A 36 -16.06 21.37 -15.87
CA LYS A 36 -15.83 19.98 -16.32
C LYS A 36 -14.36 19.71 -16.61
N THR A 37 -13.68 20.65 -17.27
CA THR A 37 -12.24 20.52 -17.58
C THR A 37 -11.42 20.51 -16.30
N ASP A 38 -11.71 21.39 -15.36
CA ASP A 38 -11.00 21.49 -14.09
C ASP A 38 -11.20 20.21 -13.25
N ALA A 39 -12.44 19.70 -13.17
CA ALA A 39 -12.73 18.43 -12.51
C ALA A 39 -12.01 17.24 -13.16
N ALA A 40 -11.94 17.19 -14.50
CA ALA A 40 -11.17 16.16 -15.20
C ALA A 40 -9.68 16.25 -14.88
N GLY A 41 -9.13 17.48 -14.84
CA GLY A 41 -7.74 17.73 -14.46
C GLY A 41 -7.42 17.30 -13.03
N GLU A 42 -8.30 17.59 -12.07
CA GLU A 42 -8.15 17.15 -10.67
C GLU A 42 -8.21 15.62 -10.55
N ILE A 43 -9.13 14.97 -11.28
CA ILE A 43 -9.22 13.49 -11.29
C ILE A 43 -7.92 12.88 -11.83
N ASP A 44 -7.37 13.42 -12.91
CA ASP A 44 -6.12 12.90 -13.50
C ASP A 44 -4.92 13.16 -12.60
N ALA A 45 -4.86 14.31 -11.92
CA ALA A 45 -3.84 14.59 -10.92
C ALA A 45 -3.93 13.63 -9.73
N TYR A 46 -5.14 13.38 -9.23
CA TYR A 46 -5.37 12.43 -8.14
C TYR A 46 -5.00 11.00 -8.51
N LYS A 47 -5.36 10.56 -9.72
CA LYS A 47 -4.94 9.25 -10.26
C LYS A 47 -3.42 9.13 -10.29
N LYS A 48 -2.72 10.11 -10.87
CA LYS A 48 -1.25 10.11 -10.91
C LYS A 48 -0.63 10.04 -9.52
N GLN A 49 -1.18 10.78 -8.56
CA GLN A 49 -0.71 10.71 -7.17
C GLN A 49 -0.90 9.32 -6.59
N LYS A 50 -2.07 8.68 -6.81
CA LYS A 50 -2.34 7.33 -6.32
C LYS A 50 -1.50 6.27 -7.00
N ASP A 51 -1.25 6.40 -8.30
CA ASP A 51 -0.37 5.50 -9.03
C ASP A 51 1.08 5.62 -8.53
N GLN A 52 1.54 6.83 -8.21
CA GLN A 52 2.85 7.06 -7.59
C GLN A 52 2.94 6.45 -6.19
N GLU A 53 1.94 6.68 -5.33
CA GLU A 53 1.87 6.07 -3.99
C GLU A 53 1.89 4.54 -4.08
N LEU A 54 1.15 3.97 -5.04
CA LEU A 54 1.10 2.53 -5.28
C LEU A 54 2.45 2.01 -5.76
N GLN A 55 3.09 2.67 -6.72
CA GLN A 55 4.41 2.28 -7.23
C GLN A 55 5.49 2.39 -6.14
N GLU A 56 5.46 3.41 -5.29
CA GLU A 56 6.33 3.50 -4.13
C GLU A 56 6.10 2.38 -3.13
N PHE A 57 4.84 2.05 -2.86
CA PHE A 57 4.48 0.95 -1.97
C PHE A 57 4.96 -0.39 -2.54
N GLU A 58 4.72 -0.63 -3.83
CA GLU A 58 5.20 -1.82 -4.53
C GLU A 58 6.73 -1.92 -4.50
N ASN A 59 7.46 -0.84 -4.76
CA ASN A 59 8.92 -0.84 -4.69
C ASN A 59 9.44 -1.13 -3.28
N LYS A 60 8.81 -0.54 -2.24
CA LYS A 60 9.16 -0.81 -0.84
C LYS A 60 8.85 -2.25 -0.45
N ASN A 61 7.73 -2.81 -0.89
CA ASN A 61 7.33 -4.18 -0.58
C ASN A 61 8.11 -5.22 -1.41
N ALA A 62 8.45 -4.92 -2.67
CA ALA A 62 9.26 -5.78 -3.51
C ALA A 62 10.66 -5.97 -2.92
N GLY A 63 11.24 -4.93 -2.31
CA GLY A 63 12.47 -5.03 -1.53
C GLY A 63 12.31 -5.74 -0.18
N GLY A 64 11.08 -5.86 0.33
CA GLY A 64 10.79 -6.46 1.63
C GLY A 64 11.05 -7.97 1.68
N VAL A 65 10.81 -8.70 0.59
CA VAL A 65 10.99 -10.17 0.57
C VAL A 65 12.46 -10.55 0.78
N GLY A 66 13.38 -9.90 0.06
CA GLY A 66 14.82 -10.19 0.22
C GLY A 66 15.38 -9.78 1.59
N ALA A 67 14.87 -8.70 2.18
CA ALA A 67 15.24 -8.30 3.53
C ALA A 67 14.72 -9.29 4.59
N LEU A 68 13.46 -9.73 4.45
CA LEU A 68 12.86 -10.75 5.32
C LEU A 68 13.58 -12.11 5.20
N GLU A 69 13.96 -12.52 3.98
CA GLU A 69 14.74 -13.73 3.75
C GLU A 69 16.11 -13.65 4.43
N LYS A 70 16.82 -12.52 4.29
CA LYS A 70 18.13 -12.33 4.91
C LYS A 70 18.06 -12.30 6.43
N ASP A 71 17.05 -11.66 7.00
CA ASP A 71 16.83 -11.63 8.46
C ASP A 71 16.49 -13.03 8.99
N ALA A 72 15.61 -13.76 8.30
CA ALA A 72 15.28 -15.14 8.63
C ALA A 72 16.53 -16.04 8.53
N GLU A 73 17.34 -15.90 7.49
CA GLU A 73 18.57 -16.67 7.33
C GLU A 73 19.57 -16.38 8.46
N SER A 74 19.76 -15.12 8.83
CA SER A 74 20.61 -14.72 9.96
C SER A 74 20.14 -15.34 11.28
N GLN A 75 18.83 -15.31 11.54
CA GLN A 75 18.24 -15.90 12.75
C GLN A 75 18.41 -17.42 12.77
N VAL A 76 18.16 -18.10 11.63
CA VAL A 76 18.36 -19.54 11.50
C VAL A 76 19.83 -19.88 11.70
N GLN A 77 20.77 -19.16 11.07
CA GLN A 77 22.19 -19.40 11.27
C GLN A 77 22.59 -19.27 12.74
N GLY A 78 22.12 -18.24 13.45
CA GLY A 78 22.33 -18.06 14.89
C GLY A 78 21.87 -19.27 15.70
N THR A 79 20.59 -19.66 15.54
CA THR A 79 20.03 -20.84 16.24
C THR A 79 20.76 -22.14 15.89
N LEU A 80 21.19 -22.30 14.64
CA LEU A 80 21.95 -23.47 14.19
C LEU A 80 23.32 -23.53 14.87
N THR A 81 23.99 -22.39 15.05
CA THR A 81 25.25 -22.35 15.81
C THR A 81 25.05 -22.68 17.29
N ASP A 82 23.95 -22.23 17.89
CA ASP A 82 23.65 -22.51 19.28
C ASP A 82 23.28 -23.97 19.50
N ILE A 83 22.49 -24.57 18.61
CA ILE A 83 22.19 -26.01 18.61
C ILE A 83 23.48 -26.82 18.50
N LYS A 84 24.37 -26.47 17.56
CA LYS A 84 25.68 -27.14 17.41
C LYS A 84 26.53 -27.04 18.69
N LYS A 85 26.60 -25.86 19.30
CA LYS A 85 27.33 -25.66 20.57
C LYS A 85 26.72 -26.49 21.71
N LEU A 86 25.40 -26.50 21.82
CA LEU A 86 24.70 -27.25 22.87
C LEU A 86 24.88 -28.75 22.69
N GLY A 87 24.78 -29.23 21.44
CA GLY A 87 25.07 -30.61 21.06
C GLY A 87 26.49 -31.01 21.46
N ALA A 88 27.50 -30.25 21.05
CA ALA A 88 28.89 -30.53 21.39
C ALA A 88 29.16 -30.55 22.91
N LYS A 89 28.53 -29.65 23.67
CA LYS A 89 28.66 -29.61 25.14
C LYS A 89 28.10 -30.87 25.81
N LYS A 90 26.90 -31.29 25.41
CA LYS A 90 26.19 -32.43 26.04
C LYS A 90 26.52 -33.79 25.43
N GLN A 91 27.17 -33.83 24.27
CA GLN A 91 27.48 -35.06 23.54
C GLN A 91 28.23 -36.08 24.40
N ASN A 92 29.26 -35.63 25.12
CA ASN A 92 30.07 -36.52 25.95
C ASN A 92 29.31 -37.06 27.17
N GLU A 93 28.44 -36.24 27.78
CA GLU A 93 27.60 -36.65 28.90
C GLU A 93 26.54 -37.66 28.47
N VAL A 94 25.87 -37.41 27.34
CA VAL A 94 24.87 -38.32 26.76
C VAL A 94 25.53 -39.63 26.30
N ALA A 95 26.70 -39.57 25.68
CA ALA A 95 27.44 -40.77 25.27
C ALA A 95 27.80 -41.64 26.49
N LYS A 96 28.28 -41.04 27.59
CA LYS A 96 28.54 -41.77 28.83
C LYS A 96 27.28 -42.41 29.41
N LEU A 97 26.18 -41.65 29.52
CA LEU A 97 24.89 -42.16 30.00
C LEU A 97 24.40 -43.35 29.17
N LEU A 98 24.49 -43.26 27.84
CA LEU A 98 24.09 -44.36 26.95
C LEU A 98 24.98 -45.58 27.11
N VAL A 99 26.29 -45.41 27.20
CA VAL A 99 27.25 -46.50 27.41
C VAL A 99 27.02 -47.17 28.78
N ASP A 100 26.86 -46.38 29.84
CA ASP A 100 26.60 -46.87 31.19
C ASP A 100 25.27 -47.63 31.28
N ALA A 101 24.22 -47.14 30.60
CA ALA A 101 22.93 -47.81 30.53
C ALA A 101 23.00 -49.16 29.79
N VAL A 102 23.82 -49.28 28.76
CA VAL A 102 24.00 -50.52 27.99
C VAL A 102 24.86 -51.53 28.73
N ILE A 103 25.88 -51.09 29.46
CA ILE A 103 26.83 -51.98 30.15
C ILE A 103 26.29 -52.46 31.51
N LYS A 104 25.34 -51.73 32.12
CA LYS A 104 24.79 -52.09 33.43
C LYS A 104 23.58 -53.04 33.29
N PRO A 105 23.72 -54.35 33.59
CA PRO A 105 22.60 -55.28 33.49
C PRO A 105 21.53 -54.96 34.55
N SER A 106 20.33 -54.63 34.12
CA SER A 106 19.14 -54.52 34.97
C SER A 106 18.43 -55.87 35.04
N GLY A 107 18.78 -56.68 36.04
CA GLY A 107 18.06 -57.91 36.34
C GLY A 107 16.82 -57.62 37.18
N GLU A 108 15.69 -57.36 36.56
CA GLU A 108 14.40 -57.32 37.25
C GLU A 108 13.65 -58.64 37.03
N LYS A 109 13.16 -59.25 38.11
CA LYS A 109 12.23 -60.38 37.99
C LYS A 109 11.01 -59.87 37.23
N HIS A 110 10.66 -60.57 36.15
CA HIS A 110 9.42 -60.30 35.42
C HIS A 110 8.24 -60.30 36.39
N ILE A 111 7.27 -59.41 36.21
CA ILE A 111 6.14 -59.18 37.14
C ILE A 111 5.31 -60.43 37.47
N ASN A 112 5.45 -61.50 36.68
CA ASN A 112 4.76 -62.78 36.83
C ASN A 112 5.68 -63.93 37.26
N ALA A 113 6.94 -63.66 37.62
CA ALA A 113 7.86 -64.68 38.10
C ALA A 113 7.53 -65.01 39.57
N ALA A 114 6.96 -66.20 39.80
CA ALA A 114 6.75 -66.78 41.13
C ALA A 114 8.06 -66.92 41.94
#